data_AF-A0A6M3LQJ8-F1
#
_entry.id   AF-A0A6M3LQJ8-F1
#
_cell.length_a   1.000
_cell.length_b   1.000
_cell.length_c   1.000
_cell.angle_alpha   90.00
_cell.angle_beta   90.00
_cell.angle_gamma   90.00
#
_symmetry.space_group_name_H-M   'P 1'
#
loop_
_entity.id
_entity.type
_entity.pdbx_description
1 polymer ?
#
loop_
_entity_poly.entity_id
_entity_poly.type
_entity_poly.pdbx_seq_one_letter_code
_entity_poly.pdbx_strand_id
1 'polypeptide(L)'
;MTTTTAKLVIAFFTLILGIVLIGVIADSGSLVTDKLSVNESLDISAAVSGPTIPNSSINETYIFTIINNPTGWKVADCPITNFVIYNQTGSLAVVTTDYVFTASNGTLTLSNNAKFNRSASNTTNLGYTYCSDDYVNVAWGRTIINLVAGFFALAILGVSLALFYDIAKDAGIIN
;
A
#
# COMPACT_ATOMS: atom_id res chain seq x y z
N MET A 1 25.36 -38.73 -20.37
CA MET A 1 24.34 -38.27 -21.34
C MET A 1 23.02 -38.18 -20.61
N THR A 2 22.51 -36.98 -20.34
CA THR A 2 21.11 -36.82 -19.94
C THR A 2 20.24 -37.06 -21.18
N THR A 3 19.18 -37.85 -21.05
CA THR A 3 18.23 -38.06 -22.14
C THR A 3 17.50 -36.75 -22.45
N THR A 4 17.02 -36.57 -23.67
CA THR A 4 16.22 -35.40 -24.10
C THR A 4 15.06 -35.11 -23.14
N THR A 5 14.44 -36.17 -22.61
CA THR A 5 13.40 -36.09 -21.56
C THR A 5 13.91 -35.43 -20.28
N ALA A 6 15.10 -35.80 -19.80
CA ALA A 6 15.68 -35.21 -18.59
C ALA A 6 15.99 -33.71 -18.79
N LYS A 7 16.45 -33.30 -19.97
CA LYS A 7 16.68 -31.88 -20.30
C LYS A 7 15.38 -31.07 -20.31
N LEU A 8 14.32 -31.62 -20.91
CA LEU A 8 12.98 -31.01 -20.91
C LEU A 8 12.42 -30.84 -19.50
N VAL A 9 12.55 -31.87 -18.66
CA VAL A 9 12.10 -31.81 -17.27
C VAL A 9 12.84 -30.71 -16.51
N ILE A 10 14.17 -30.64 -16.63
CA ILE A 10 14.97 -29.59 -15.97
C ILE A 10 14.54 -28.19 -16.44
N ALA A 11 14.39 -27.99 -17.75
CA ALA A 11 13.98 -26.69 -18.30
C ALA A 11 12.61 -26.24 -17.74
N PHE A 12 11.65 -27.17 -17.67
CA PHE A 12 10.32 -26.90 -17.13
C PHE A 12 10.35 -26.56 -15.63
N PHE A 13 11.12 -27.30 -14.83
CA PHE A 13 11.30 -27.01 -13.41
C PHE A 13 11.98 -25.66 -13.17
N THR A 14 13.03 -25.33 -13.92
CA THR A 14 13.71 -24.03 -13.82
C THR A 14 12.76 -22.88 -14.16
N LEU A 15 11.92 -23.04 -15.18
CA LEU A 15 10.94 -22.02 -15.56
C LEU A 15 9.89 -21.81 -14.48
N ILE A 16 9.29 -22.88 -13.93
CA ILE A 16 8.29 -22.76 -12.86
C ILE A 16 8.91 -22.11 -11.61
N LEU A 17 10.06 -22.61 -11.15
CA LEU A 17 10.71 -22.09 -9.96
C LEU A 17 11.13 -20.63 -10.16
N GLY A 18 11.59 -20.28 -11.36
CA GLY A 18 11.91 -18.91 -11.74
C GLY A 18 10.70 -17.97 -11.64
N ILE A 19 9.55 -18.37 -12.20
CA ILE A 19 8.32 -17.56 -12.15
C ILE A 19 7.87 -17.34 -10.70
N VAL A 20 7.88 -18.39 -9.87
CA VAL A 20 7.50 -18.29 -8.45
C VAL A 20 8.44 -17.34 -7.71
N LEU A 21 9.76 -17.44 -7.94
CA LEU A 21 10.74 -16.58 -7.29
C LEU A 21 10.59 -15.11 -7.70
N ILE A 22 10.29 -14.82 -8.98
CA ILE A 22 10.02 -13.45 -9.45
C ILE A 22 8.83 -12.87 -8.67
N GLY A 23 7.75 -13.65 -8.48
CA GLY A 23 6.59 -13.21 -7.69
C GLY A 23 6.98 -12.79 -6.28
N VAL A 24 7.73 -13.64 -5.56
CA VAL A 24 8.20 -13.34 -4.20
C VAL A 24 9.07 -12.08 -4.16
N ILE A 25 9.96 -11.88 -5.15
CA ILE A 25 10.83 -10.70 -5.24
C ILE A 25 9.98 -9.44 -5.50
N ALA A 26 9.02 -9.51 -6.41
CA ALA A 26 8.14 -8.40 -6.72
C ALA A 26 7.29 -8.00 -5.50
N ASP A 27 6.71 -8.97 -4.81
CA ASP A 27 5.92 -8.74 -3.60
C ASP A 27 6.79 -8.11 -2.50
N SER A 28 7.98 -8.65 -2.26
CA SER A 28 8.92 -8.09 -1.27
C SER A 28 9.37 -6.68 -1.63
N GLY A 29 9.55 -6.40 -2.92
CA GLY A 29 9.85 -5.06 -3.42
C GLY A 29 8.71 -4.07 -3.13
N SER A 30 7.47 -4.46 -3.43
CA SER A 30 6.29 -3.61 -3.20
C SER A 30 6.11 -3.22 -1.74
N LEU A 31 6.43 -4.11 -0.79
CA LEU A 31 6.31 -3.83 0.65
C LEU A 31 7.16 -2.64 1.12
N VAL A 32 8.27 -2.36 0.43
CA VAL A 32 9.21 -1.28 0.77
C VAL A 32 9.16 -0.10 -0.21
N THR A 33 8.46 -0.23 -1.33
CA THR A 33 8.36 0.83 -2.35
C THR A 33 6.96 1.43 -2.46
N ASP A 34 5.92 0.72 -2.04
CA ASP A 34 4.54 1.19 -2.10
C ASP A 34 4.08 1.81 -0.79
N LYS A 35 3.16 2.77 -0.94
CA LYS A 35 2.47 3.34 0.21
C LYS A 35 1.35 2.41 0.65
N LEU A 36 1.12 2.33 1.96
CA LEU A 36 0.04 1.53 2.53
C LEU A 36 -1.22 2.38 2.68
N SER A 37 -2.36 1.79 2.32
CA SER A 37 -3.67 2.39 2.59
C SER A 37 -4.28 1.75 3.83
N VAL A 38 -4.73 2.59 4.76
CA VAL A 38 -5.27 2.16 6.05
C VAL A 38 -6.68 2.72 6.20
N ASN A 39 -7.55 1.87 6.75
CA ASN A 39 -8.81 2.29 7.32
C ASN A 39 -8.73 2.07 8.83
N GLU A 40 -8.82 3.15 9.61
CA GLU A 40 -8.84 3.08 11.08
C GLU A 40 -10.13 3.68 11.65
N SER A 41 -10.49 3.27 12.86
CA SER A 41 -11.61 3.83 13.59
C SER A 41 -11.09 4.80 14.65
N LEU A 42 -11.62 6.01 14.66
CA LEU A 42 -11.32 7.04 15.65
C LEU A 42 -12.54 7.29 16.53
N ASP A 43 -12.37 7.26 17.85
CA ASP A 43 -13.40 7.72 18.78
C ASP A 43 -13.35 9.25 18.91
N ILE A 44 -14.43 9.91 18.51
CA ILE A 44 -14.59 11.36 18.56
C ILE A 44 -15.39 11.82 19.78
N SER A 45 -15.59 10.95 20.78
CA SER A 45 -16.31 11.26 22.03
C SER A 45 -15.82 12.54 22.71
N ALA A 46 -14.52 12.82 22.66
CA ALA A 46 -13.91 14.01 23.26
C ALA A 46 -14.31 15.34 22.57
N ALA A 47 -14.73 15.31 21.30
CA ALA A 47 -15.16 16.50 20.56
C ALA A 47 -16.66 16.82 20.71
N VAL A 48 -17.38 15.97 21.43
CA VAL A 48 -18.82 16.01 21.54
C VAL A 48 -19.21 16.30 22.98
N SER A 49 -19.90 17.42 23.19
CA SER A 49 -20.58 17.66 24.46
C SER A 49 -22.00 17.07 24.42
N GLY A 50 -22.33 16.21 25.37
CA GLY A 50 -23.70 15.76 25.61
C GLY A 50 -24.02 14.33 25.19
N PRO A 51 -25.27 13.88 25.40
CA PRO A 51 -25.69 12.52 25.07
C PRO A 51 -25.55 12.25 23.57
N THR A 52 -25.30 10.99 23.21
CA THR A 52 -25.16 10.56 21.81
C THR A 52 -26.49 10.69 21.07
N ILE A 53 -26.77 11.91 20.59
CA ILE A 53 -27.94 12.19 19.75
C ILE A 53 -27.47 12.10 18.29
N PRO A 54 -28.16 11.34 17.43
CA PRO A 54 -27.91 11.36 15.99
C PRO A 54 -27.95 12.80 15.45
N ASN A 55 -27.00 13.16 14.60
CA ASN A 55 -26.83 14.54 14.07
C ASN A 55 -26.48 15.62 15.11
N SER A 56 -25.98 15.25 16.29
CA SER A 56 -25.37 16.22 17.21
C SER A 56 -24.14 16.87 16.56
N SER A 57 -24.04 18.19 16.69
CA SER A 57 -22.92 18.96 16.16
C SER A 57 -21.68 18.77 17.04
N ILE A 58 -20.50 18.84 16.43
CA ILE A 58 -19.25 19.01 17.17
C ILE A 58 -19.31 20.34 17.90
N ASN A 59 -19.20 20.34 19.23
CA ASN A 59 -19.37 21.55 20.05
C ASN A 59 -18.03 22.21 20.41
N GLU A 60 -16.96 21.43 20.41
CA GLU A 60 -15.63 21.90 20.78
C GLU A 60 -14.60 21.48 19.74
N THR A 61 -13.65 22.38 19.47
CA THR A 61 -12.53 22.08 18.59
C THR A 61 -11.56 21.17 19.33
N TYR A 62 -11.54 19.90 18.94
CA TYR A 62 -10.63 18.90 19.50
C TYR A 62 -9.66 18.41 18.43
N ILE A 63 -8.40 18.21 18.85
CA ILE A 63 -7.33 17.71 17.98
C ILE A 63 -7.16 16.22 18.24
N PHE A 64 -7.34 15.43 17.19
CA PHE A 64 -7.06 14.01 17.16
C PHE A 64 -5.77 13.76 16.37
N THR A 65 -5.04 12.73 16.75
CA THR A 65 -3.84 12.27 16.03
C THR A 65 -4.13 10.87 15.52
N ILE A 66 -3.84 10.63 14.24
CA ILE A 66 -4.00 9.28 13.67
C ILE A 66 -2.92 8.33 14.20
N ILE A 67 -3.18 7.02 14.14
CA ILE A 67 -2.26 6.01 14.68
C ILE A 67 -0.93 6.03 13.92
N ASN A 68 -0.98 6.10 12.60
CA ASN A 68 0.20 6.06 11.73
C ASN A 68 0.68 7.48 11.38
N ASN A 69 0.94 8.31 12.39
CA ASN A 69 1.46 9.66 12.14
C ASN A 69 2.87 9.61 11.52
N PRO A 70 3.21 10.49 10.57
CA PRO A 70 4.54 10.54 10.00
C PRO A 70 5.52 11.13 11.02
N THR A 71 6.67 10.48 11.16
CA THR A 71 7.79 10.96 11.98
C THR A 71 9.08 11.02 11.15
N GLY A 72 10.05 11.80 11.61
CA GLY A 72 11.34 11.95 10.95
C GLY A 72 11.23 12.47 9.52
N TRP A 73 11.89 11.81 8.58
CA TRP A 73 11.91 12.20 7.17
C TRP A 73 10.50 12.14 6.52
N LYS A 74 9.60 11.28 7.02
CA LYS A 74 8.25 11.11 6.45
C LYS A 74 7.43 12.39 6.52
N VAL A 75 7.68 13.25 7.50
CA VAL A 75 7.00 14.54 7.66
C VAL A 75 7.16 15.43 6.41
N ALA A 76 8.34 15.39 5.80
CA ALA A 76 8.67 16.21 4.63
C ALA A 76 8.52 15.44 3.32
N ASP A 77 9.07 14.22 3.23
CA ASP A 77 9.19 13.52 1.93
C ASP A 77 8.06 12.52 1.66
N CYS A 78 7.34 12.07 2.70
CA CYS A 78 6.17 11.21 2.53
C CYS A 78 5.03 11.56 3.51
N PRO A 79 4.46 12.77 3.39
CA PRO A 79 3.30 13.13 4.18
C PRO A 79 2.12 12.22 3.84
N ILE A 80 1.15 12.17 4.75
CA ILE A 80 -0.09 11.43 4.56
C ILE A 80 -0.84 11.99 3.34
N THR A 81 -1.40 11.08 2.54
CA THR A 81 -2.14 11.43 1.32
C THR A 81 -3.50 10.73 1.32
N ASN A 82 -4.42 11.19 0.46
CA ASN A 82 -5.77 10.61 0.30
C ASN A 82 -6.55 10.50 1.62
N PHE A 83 -6.33 11.45 2.55
CA PHE A 83 -7.01 11.45 3.83
C PHE A 83 -8.50 11.78 3.66
N VAL A 84 -9.35 10.89 4.14
CA VAL A 84 -10.80 10.99 4.08
C VAL A 84 -11.40 10.53 5.40
N ILE A 85 -12.53 11.13 5.77
CA ILE A 85 -13.31 10.71 6.94
C ILE A 85 -14.68 10.25 6.47
N TYR A 86 -15.05 9.06 6.91
CA TYR A 86 -16.38 8.51 6.73
C TYR A 86 -17.10 8.53 8.07
N ASN A 87 -18.30 9.09 8.07
CA ASN A 87 -19.22 8.84 9.16
C ASN A 87 -19.69 7.37 9.13
N GLN A 88 -20.34 6.89 10.19
CA GLN A 88 -20.80 5.49 10.25
C GLN A 88 -21.91 5.16 9.25
N THR A 89 -22.57 6.17 8.69
CA THR A 89 -23.57 5.99 7.62
C THR A 89 -22.92 5.91 6.22
N GLY A 90 -21.59 5.97 6.12
CA GLY A 90 -20.83 5.91 4.89
C GLY A 90 -20.77 7.23 4.11
N SER A 91 -21.31 8.34 4.64
CA SER A 91 -21.15 9.65 4.00
C SER A 91 -19.76 10.22 4.30
N LEU A 92 -19.16 10.81 3.26
CA LEU A 92 -17.89 11.51 3.33
C LEU A 92 -18.06 12.85 4.03
N ALA A 93 -17.22 13.13 5.01
CA ALA A 93 -17.07 14.47 5.57
C ALA A 93 -16.26 15.34 4.60
N VAL A 94 -16.57 16.63 4.56
CA VAL A 94 -15.96 17.59 3.63
C VAL A 94 -14.78 18.27 4.30
N VAL A 95 -13.59 18.16 3.71
CA VAL A 95 -12.38 18.88 4.15
C VAL A 95 -12.67 20.39 4.20
N THR A 96 -12.11 21.09 5.17
CA THR A 96 -12.31 22.51 5.52
C THR A 96 -13.67 22.89 6.09
N THR A 97 -14.74 22.17 5.72
CA THR A 97 -16.08 22.43 6.28
C THR A 97 -16.28 21.66 7.58
N ASP A 98 -16.12 20.33 7.54
CA ASP A 98 -16.35 19.46 8.69
C ASP A 98 -15.08 19.23 9.51
N TYR A 99 -13.92 19.30 8.86
CA TYR A 99 -12.63 19.09 9.52
C TYR A 99 -11.47 19.76 8.78
N VAL A 100 -10.38 19.99 9.52
CA VAL A 100 -9.07 20.38 8.98
C VAL A 100 -8.09 19.26 9.27
N PHE A 101 -7.36 18.81 8.26
CA PHE A 101 -6.33 17.78 8.39
C PHE A 101 -4.95 18.34 8.04
N THR A 102 -3.97 18.08 8.90
CA THR A 102 -2.58 18.48 8.71
C THR A 102 -1.73 17.24 8.42
N ALA A 103 -1.39 17.05 7.15
CA ALA A 103 -0.72 15.84 6.68
C ALA A 103 0.69 15.62 7.22
N SER A 104 1.38 16.71 7.63
CA SER A 104 2.77 16.67 8.10
C SER A 104 2.93 16.13 9.52
N ASN A 105 1.89 16.22 10.35
CA ASN A 105 1.88 15.71 11.73
C ASN A 105 0.74 14.71 11.99
N GLY A 106 -0.05 14.39 10.96
CA GLY A 106 -1.16 13.46 11.06
C GLY A 106 -2.26 13.93 12.01
N THR A 107 -2.41 15.24 12.20
CA THR A 107 -3.44 15.77 13.10
C THR A 107 -4.72 16.12 12.35
N LEU A 108 -5.82 15.76 12.97
CA LEU A 108 -7.18 16.02 12.55
C LEU A 108 -7.83 16.96 13.56
N THR A 109 -8.35 18.08 13.09
CA THR A 109 -9.14 19.01 13.90
C THR A 109 -10.57 19.01 13.38
N LEU A 110 -11.54 18.60 14.19
CA LEU A 110 -12.94 18.69 13.82
C LEU A 110 -13.43 20.14 13.96
N SER A 111 -14.14 20.64 12.95
CA SER A 111 -14.66 22.00 12.96
C SER A 111 -15.83 22.12 13.94
N ASN A 112 -15.88 23.22 14.70
CA ASN A 112 -17.05 23.54 15.52
C ASN A 112 -18.29 23.70 14.61
N ASN A 113 -19.41 23.09 15.00
CA ASN A 113 -20.66 22.96 14.23
C ASN A 113 -20.63 21.97 13.06
N ALA A 114 -19.56 21.20 12.86
CA ALA A 114 -19.57 20.12 11.88
C ALA A 114 -20.69 19.12 12.20
N LYS A 115 -21.50 18.79 11.19
CA LYS A 115 -22.61 17.84 11.32
C LYS A 115 -22.12 16.45 10.92
N PHE A 116 -21.44 15.79 11.85
CA PHE A 116 -21.16 14.38 11.68
C PHE A 116 -22.47 13.60 11.91
N ASN A 117 -23.00 12.97 10.85
CA ASN A 117 -24.14 12.07 10.96
C ASN A 117 -23.70 10.83 11.76
N ARG A 118 -23.82 10.93 13.07
CA ARG A 118 -23.43 9.90 14.02
C ARG A 118 -24.55 8.88 14.16
N SER A 119 -24.17 7.61 14.18
CA SER A 119 -25.03 6.56 14.71
C SER A 119 -25.03 6.68 16.25
N ALA A 120 -25.64 5.72 16.96
CA ALA A 120 -25.54 5.62 18.41
C ALA A 120 -24.09 5.46 18.95
N SER A 121 -23.07 5.37 18.09
CA SER A 121 -21.66 5.28 18.45
C SER A 121 -20.89 6.57 18.11
N ASN A 122 -19.88 6.87 18.94
CA ASN A 122 -18.97 8.03 18.81
C ASN A 122 -17.78 7.74 17.89
N THR A 123 -17.78 6.62 17.18
CA THR A 123 -16.67 6.28 16.28
C THR A 123 -16.88 6.84 14.88
N THR A 124 -15.79 7.22 14.22
CA THR A 124 -15.74 7.60 12.81
C THR A 124 -14.64 6.81 12.13
N ASN A 125 -14.79 6.49 10.84
CA ASN A 125 -13.74 5.79 10.11
C ASN A 125 -12.88 6.81 9.37
N LEU A 126 -11.57 6.62 9.41
CA LEU A 126 -10.59 7.41 8.69
C LEU A 126 -9.96 6.51 7.64
N GLY A 127 -9.87 7.00 6.41
CA GLY A 127 -9.12 6.36 5.33
C GLY A 127 -7.95 7.25 4.95
N TYR A 128 -6.74 6.69 4.83
CA TYR A 128 -5.58 7.45 4.38
C TYR A 128 -4.48 6.55 3.85
N THR A 129 -3.54 7.15 3.13
CA THR A 129 -2.36 6.48 2.56
C THR A 129 -1.08 7.07 3.17
N TYR A 130 -0.20 6.21 3.69
CA TYR A 130 1.05 6.59 4.38
C TYR A 130 2.24 5.72 3.94
N CYS A 131 3.45 6.16 4.27
CA CYS A 131 4.67 5.35 4.10
C CYS A 131 4.94 4.50 5.35
N SER A 132 5.10 3.19 5.16
CA SER A 132 5.54 2.26 6.21
C SER A 132 6.93 2.64 6.76
N ASP A 133 7.31 2.06 7.90
CA ASP A 133 8.63 2.31 8.51
C ASP A 133 9.79 1.85 7.64
N ASP A 134 9.59 0.77 6.88
CA ASP A 134 10.58 0.22 5.95
C ASP A 134 10.52 0.85 4.55
N TYR A 135 9.73 1.92 4.36
CA TYR A 135 9.60 2.57 3.07
C TYR A 135 10.90 3.23 2.62
N VAL A 136 11.33 2.94 1.39
CA VAL A 136 12.51 3.56 0.78
C VAL A 136 12.18 4.99 0.36
N ASN A 137 12.65 5.97 1.13
CA ASN A 137 12.38 7.39 0.88
C ASN A 137 12.97 7.91 -0.43
N VAL A 138 14.06 7.31 -0.92
CA VAL A 138 14.75 7.77 -2.13
C VAL A 138 14.10 7.22 -3.41
N ALA A 139 13.68 8.12 -4.31
CA ALA A 139 12.96 7.77 -5.53
C ALA A 139 13.73 6.82 -6.47
N TRP A 140 15.05 7.01 -6.60
CA TRP A 140 15.88 6.12 -7.43
C TRP A 140 15.96 4.71 -6.82
N GLY A 141 16.00 4.59 -5.50
CA GLY A 141 16.05 3.31 -4.80
C GLY A 141 14.80 2.48 -5.07
N ARG A 142 13.62 3.11 -4.98
CA ARG A 142 12.35 2.46 -5.32
C ARG A 142 12.30 2.00 -6.76
N THR A 143 12.79 2.83 -7.68
CA THR A 143 12.84 2.49 -9.10
C THR A 143 13.69 1.24 -9.30
N ILE A 144 14.91 1.20 -8.77
CA ILE A 144 15.80 0.03 -8.92
C ILE A 144 15.15 -1.22 -8.33
N ILE A 145 14.62 -1.16 -7.11
CA ILE A 145 13.96 -2.31 -6.46
C ILE A 145 12.84 -2.87 -7.33
N ASN A 146 11.99 -2.01 -7.89
CA ASN A 146 10.89 -2.44 -8.76
C ASN A 146 11.38 -2.99 -10.11
N LEU A 147 12.56 -2.57 -10.60
CA LEU A 147 13.17 -3.16 -11.81
C LEU A 147 13.85 -4.51 -11.57
N VAL A 148 14.28 -4.83 -10.34
CA VAL A 148 15.00 -6.09 -10.05
C VAL A 148 14.18 -7.30 -10.52
N ALA A 149 12.89 -7.35 -10.18
CA ALA A 149 12.00 -8.43 -10.64
C ALA A 149 11.96 -8.56 -12.18
N GLY A 150 11.99 -7.43 -12.89
CA GLY A 150 12.05 -7.39 -14.36
C GLY A 150 13.36 -7.94 -14.92
N PHE A 151 14.51 -7.59 -14.33
CA PHE A 151 15.79 -8.17 -14.74
C PHE A 151 15.85 -9.69 -14.50
N PHE A 152 15.31 -10.17 -13.39
CA PHE A 152 15.18 -11.61 -13.14
C PHE A 152 14.28 -12.30 -14.17
N ALA A 153 13.16 -11.67 -14.55
CA ALA A 153 12.28 -12.17 -15.60
C ALA A 153 13.00 -12.29 -16.95
N LEU A 154 13.77 -11.27 -17.34
CA LEU A 154 14.57 -11.31 -18.57
C LEU A 154 15.67 -12.38 -18.52
N ALA A 155 16.32 -12.56 -17.37
CA ALA A 155 17.33 -13.60 -17.19
C ALA A 155 16.72 -15.01 -17.33
N ILE A 156 15.58 -15.27 -16.70
CA ILE A 156 14.87 -16.55 -16.80
C ILE A 156 14.39 -16.81 -18.22
N LEU A 157 13.89 -15.78 -18.92
CA LEU A 157 13.54 -15.89 -20.33
C LEU A 157 14.75 -16.27 -21.18
N GLY A 158 15.90 -15.60 -20.98
CA GLY A 158 17.14 -15.90 -21.70
C GLY A 158 17.62 -17.34 -21.48
N VAL A 159 17.64 -17.81 -20.23
CA VAL A 159 18.00 -19.19 -19.89
C VAL A 159 17.01 -20.19 -20.51
N SER A 160 15.72 -19.89 -20.47
CA SER A 160 14.69 -20.75 -21.05
C SER A 160 14.88 -20.89 -22.56
N LEU A 161 15.08 -19.77 -23.27
CA LEU A 161 15.34 -19.76 -24.71
C LEU A 161 16.60 -20.55 -25.07
N ALA A 162 17.69 -20.39 -24.31
CA ALA A 162 18.92 -21.15 -24.52
C ALA A 162 18.70 -22.67 -24.35
N LEU A 163 17.98 -23.08 -23.30
CA LEU A 163 17.67 -24.50 -23.07
C LEU A 163 16.78 -25.07 -24.17
N PHE A 164 15.76 -24.33 -24.62
CA PHE A 164 14.91 -24.77 -25.73
C PHE A 164 15.67 -24.86 -27.04
N TYR A 165 16.56 -23.91 -27.32
CA TYR A 165 17.42 -23.94 -28.49
C TYR A 165 18.32 -25.17 -28.51
N ASP A 166 18.98 -25.48 -27.39
CA ASP A 166 19.85 -26.66 -27.27
C ASP A 166 19.06 -27.96 -27.47
N ILE A 167 17.86 -28.06 -26.91
CA ILE A 167 16.97 -29.23 -27.10
C ILE A 167 16.55 -29.36 -28.56
N ALA A 168 16.17 -28.25 -29.21
CA ALA A 168 15.73 -28.25 -30.59
C ALA A 168 16.87 -28.61 -31.57
N LYS A 169 18.09 -28.16 -31.26
CA LYS A 169 19.30 -28.54 -31.99
C LYS A 169 19.62 -30.02 -31.83
N ASP A 170 19.59 -30.54 -30.59
CA ASP A 170 19.82 -31.97 -30.32
C ASP A 170 18.77 -32.88 -30.97
N ALA A 171 17.54 -32.39 -31.12
CA ALA A 171 16.46 -33.09 -31.81
C ALA A 171 16.53 -33.01 -33.35
N GLY A 172 17.49 -32.27 -33.91
CA GLY A 172 17.62 -32.06 -35.35
C GLY A 172 16.52 -31.19 -35.96
N ILE A 173 15.80 -30.42 -35.15
CA ILE A 173 14.77 -29.48 -35.61
C ILE A 173 15.43 -28.22 -36.17
N ILE A 174 16.52 -27.79 -35.54
CA ILE A 174 17.31 -26.61 -35.91
C ILE A 174 18.73 -27.10 -36.20
N ASN A 175 19.28 -26.71 -37.36
CA ASN A 175 20.64 -27.07 -37.78
C ASN A 175 21.68 -26.08 -37.23
#